data_AF-A0A2V7KTJ4-F1
#
_entry.id   AF-A0A2V7KTJ4-F1
#
_cell.length_a   1.000
_cell.length_b   1.000
_cell.length_c   1.000
_cell.angle_alpha   90.00
_cell.angle_beta   90.00
_cell.angle_gamma   90.00
#
_symmetry.space_group_name_H-M   'P 1'
#
loop_
_entity.id
_entity.type
_entity.pdbx_description
1 polymer ?
#
loop_
_entity_poly.entity_id
_entity_poly.type
_entity_poly.pdbx_seq_one_letter_code
_entity_poly.pdbx_strand_id
1 'polypeptide(L)' 'MFRSILGFAILAVLAWLGLKLVFGILGSLVGLAMTILWLAFLGFVVYLALRLVSPRTADRIRDMIKGRPSS' A
#
# COMPACT_ATOMS: atom_id res chain seq x y z
N MET A 1 -15.30 -41.60 -19.40
CA MET A 1 -15.73 -40.21 -19.13
C MET A 1 -15.24 -39.70 -17.77
N PHE A 2 -15.46 -40.44 -16.67
CA PHE A 2 -14.95 -40.07 -15.33
C PHE A 2 -13.43 -39.78 -15.27
N ARG A 3 -12.59 -40.59 -15.95
CA ARG A 3 -11.13 -40.35 -16.08
C ARG A 3 -10.76 -39.01 -16.74
N SER A 4 -11.57 -38.53 -17.69
CA SER A 4 -11.30 -37.26 -18.38
C SER A 4 -11.74 -36.06 -17.54
N ILE A 5 -12.87 -36.19 -16.83
CA ILE A 5 -13.34 -35.19 -15.86
C ILE A 5 -12.35 -35.06 -14.69
N LEU A 6 -11.82 -36.18 -14.19
CA LEU A 6 -10.83 -36.18 -13.11
C LEU A 6 -9.54 -35.47 -13.51
N GLY A 7 -9.05 -35.73 -14.74
CA GLY A 7 -7.87 -35.05 -15.27
C GLY A 7 -8.07 -33.55 -15.42
N PHE A 8 -9.23 -33.13 -15.94
CA PHE A 8 -9.57 -31.71 -16.06
C PHE A 8 -9.73 -31.04 -14.69
N ALA A 9 -10.32 -31.71 -13.71
CA ALA A 9 -10.46 -31.21 -12.34
C ALA A 9 -9.10 -30.97 -11.68
N ILE A 10 -8.14 -31.89 -11.84
CA ILE A 10 -6.79 -31.72 -11.30
C ILE A 10 -6.09 -30.52 -11.96
N LEU A 11 -6.15 -30.40 -13.29
CA LEU A 11 -5.57 -29.27 -14.01
C LEU A 11 -6.23 -27.93 -13.62
N ALA A 12 -7.55 -27.91 -13.45
CA ALA A 12 -8.28 -26.74 -13.02
C ALA A 12 -7.86 -26.30 -11.60
N VAL A 13 -7.69 -27.25 -10.67
CA VAL A 13 -7.18 -26.96 -9.32
C VAL A 13 -5.76 -26.41 -9.39
N LEU A 14 -4.87 -27.01 -10.19
CA LEU A 14 -3.49 -26.53 -10.35
C LEU A 14 -3.44 -25.12 -10.96
N ALA A 15 -4.22 -24.88 -12.02
CA ALA A 15 -4.33 -23.57 -12.65
C ALA A 15 -4.88 -22.51 -11.68
N TRP A 16 -5.91 -22.87 -10.91
CA TRP A 16 -6.47 -21.99 -9.88
C TRP A 16 -5.45 -21.65 -8.78
N LEU A 17 -4.66 -22.64 -8.35
CA LEU A 17 -3.64 -22.44 -7.33
C LEU A 17 -2.50 -21.56 -7.86
N GLY A 18 -2.07 -21.78 -9.10
CA GLY A 18 -1.09 -20.92 -9.78
C GLY A 18 -1.60 -19.48 -9.93
N LEU A 19 -2.86 -19.31 -10.31
CA LEU A 19 -3.49 -17.99 -10.44
C LEU A 19 -3.53 -17.25 -9.10
N LYS A 20 -3.93 -17.94 -8.03
CA LYS A 20 -3.91 -17.39 -6.67
C LYS A 20 -2.51 -16.97 -6.23
N LEU A 21 -1.49 -17.74 -6.59
CA LEU A 21 -0.11 -17.41 -6.25
C LEU A 21 0.35 -16.12 -6.96
N VAL A 22 0.09 -16.02 -8.27
CA VAL A 22 0.45 -14.83 -9.06
C VAL A 22 -0.28 -13.59 -8.55
N PHE A 23 -1.60 -13.67 -8.39
CA PHE A 23 -2.37 -12.53 -7.86
C PHE A 23 -2.09 -12.24 -6.39
N GLY A 24 -1.67 -13.24 -5.60
CA GLY A 24 -1.25 -13.04 -4.21
C GLY A 24 0.03 -12.21 -4.13
N ILE A 25 1.01 -12.48 -5.00
CA ILE A 25 2.26 -11.71 -5.09
C ILE A 25 2.00 -10.30 -5.63
N LEU A 26 1.20 -10.19 -6.69
CA LEU A 26 0.86 -8.87 -7.23
C LEU A 26 0.05 -8.05 -6.21
N GLY A 27 -0.91 -8.69 -5.56
CA GLY A 27 -1.76 -8.10 -4.53
C GLY A 27 -0.98 -7.69 -3.29
N SER A 28 0.06 -8.42 -2.89
CA SER A 28 0.91 -8.04 -1.75
C SER A 28 1.72 -6.78 -2.07
N LEU A 29 2.28 -6.67 -3.28
CA LEU A 29 3.01 -5.48 -3.70
C LEU A 29 2.09 -4.25 -3.75
N VAL A 30 0.90 -4.40 -4.34
CA VAL A 30 -0.12 -3.34 -4.37
C VAL A 30 -0.58 -2.99 -2.95
N GLY A 31 -0.82 -3.97 -2.10
CA GLY A 31 -1.22 -3.76 -0.71
C GLY A 31 -0.15 -3.02 0.10
N LEU A 32 1.13 -3.33 -0.12
CA LEU A 32 2.25 -2.64 0.52
C LEU A 32 2.34 -1.18 0.03
N ALA A 33 2.24 -0.96 -1.28
CA ALA A 33 2.19 0.38 -1.84
C ALA A 33 1.01 1.19 -1.29
N MET A 34 -0.17 0.58 -1.18
CA MET A 34 -1.35 1.21 -0.60
C MET A 34 -1.18 1.52 0.88
N THR A 35 -0.49 0.66 1.63
CA THR A 35 -0.19 0.88 3.06
C THR A 35 0.73 2.08 3.24
N ILE A 36 1.78 2.19 2.42
CA ILE A 36 2.67 3.36 2.42
C ILE A 36 1.88 4.63 2.07
N LEU A 37 1.02 4.56 1.05
CA LEU A 37 0.19 5.68 0.64
C LEU A 37 -0.77 6.11 1.75
N TRP A 38 -1.36 5.15 2.48
CA TRP A 38 -2.22 5.41 3.63
C TRP A 38 -1.48 6.09 4.78
N LEU A 39 -0.26 5.63 5.10
CA LEU A 39 0.58 6.26 6.11
C LEU A 39 0.98 7.68 5.70
N ALA A 40 1.33 7.89 4.43
CA ALA A 40 1.63 9.22 3.89
C ALA A 40 0.41 10.15 3.96
N PHE A 41 -0.77 9.63 3.63
CA PHE A 41 -2.04 10.36 3.75
C PHE A 41 -2.31 10.75 5.19
N LEU A 42 -2.13 9.84 6.16
CA LEU A 42 -2.29 10.15 7.57
C LEU A 42 -1.33 11.25 8.03
N GLY A 43 -0.05 11.17 7.65
CA GLY A 43 0.94 12.22 7.92
C GLY A 43 0.54 13.57 7.32
N PHE A 44 -0.04 13.57 6.11
CA PHE A 44 -0.55 14.77 5.46
C PHE A 44 -1.78 15.35 6.18
N VAL A 45 -2.73 14.52 6.60
CA VAL A 45 -3.91 14.94 7.37
C VAL A 45 -3.49 15.54 8.70
N VAL A 46 -2.56 14.91 9.41
CA VAL A 46 -2.00 15.44 10.67
C VAL A 46 -1.31 16.78 10.43
N TYR A 47 -0.50 16.90 9.37
CA TYR A 47 0.12 18.18 8.99
C TYR A 47 -0.93 19.26 8.70
N LEU A 48 -2.00 18.93 7.98
CA LEU A 48 -3.10 19.84 7.70
C LEU A 48 -3.83 20.28 8.96
N ALA A 49 -4.14 19.34 9.86
CA ALA A 49 -4.76 19.63 11.15
C ALA A 49 -3.88 20.56 12.00
N LEU A 50 -2.59 20.26 12.09
CA LEU A 50 -1.61 21.11 12.79
C LEU A 50 -1.53 22.49 12.15
N ARG A 51 -1.56 22.58 10.82
CA ARG A 51 -1.54 23.85 10.09
C ARG A 51 -2.80 24.67 10.29
N LEU A 52 -3.96 24.02 10.42
CA LEU A 52 -5.24 24.67 10.67
C LEU A 52 -5.32 25.23 12.10
N VAL A 53 -4.83 24.48 13.09
CA VAL A 53 -4.84 24.90 14.50
C VAL A 53 -3.70 25.88 14.82
N SER A 54 -2.51 25.64 14.28
CA SER A 54 -1.32 26.46 14.55
C SER A 54 -0.40 26.53 13.31
N PRO A 55 -0.59 27.51 12.42
CA PRO A 55 0.22 27.61 11.20
C PRO A 55 1.72 27.74 11.51
N ARG A 56 2.08 28.45 12.60
CA ARG A 56 3.49 28.62 13.04
C ARG A 56 4.18 27.31 13.42
N THR A 57 3.45 26.34 13.97
CA THR A 57 4.02 25.02 14.33
C THR A 57 4.22 24.17 13.09
N ALA A 58 3.27 24.23 12.14
CA ALA A 58 3.40 23.55 10.87
C ALA A 58 4.57 24.07 10.02
N ASP A 59 4.86 25.37 10.09
CA ASP A 59 6.02 25.97 9.42
C ASP A 59 7.35 25.50 10.03
N ARG A 60 7.46 25.46 11.37
CA ARG A 60 8.65 24.87 12.05
C ARG A 60 8.87 23.41 11.69
N ILE A 61 7.83 22.59 11.67
CA ILE A 61 7.92 21.17 11.27
C ILE A 61 8.38 21.06 9.81
N ARG A 62 7.83 21.90 8.92
CA ARG A 62 8.23 21.95 7.51
C ARG A 62 9.69 22.37 7.36
N ASP A 63 10.16 23.35 8.12
CA ASP A 63 11.55 23.81 8.06
C ASP A 63 12.53 22.78 8.62
N MET A 64 12.15 22.09 9.69
CA MET A 64 12.94 21.00 10.29
C MET A 64 13.04 19.79 9.35
N ILE A 65 11.95 19.43 8.66
CA ILE A 65 11.94 18.35 7.65
C ILE A 65 12.69 18.76 6.38
N LYS A 66 12.58 20.02 5.93
CA LYS A 66 13.30 20.53 4.76
C LYS A 66 14.80 20.75 5.00
N GLY A 67 15.26 20.67 6.26
CA GLY A 67 16.66 20.84 6.61
C GLY A 67 17.20 22.22 6.22
N ARG A 68 16.37 23.27 6.24
CA ARG A 68 16.87 24.63 5.98
C ARG A 68 17.88 24.98 7.08
N PRO A 69 19.13 25.36 6.73
CA PRO A 69 20.06 25.87 7.73
C PRO A 69 19.42 27.10 8.36
N SER A 70 19.37 27.13 9.69
CA SER A 70 19.10 28.35 10.44
C SER A 70 20.22 29.34 10.13
N SER A 71 20.00 30.24 9.18
CA SER A 71 20.81 31.42 8.92
C SER A 71 20.05 32.65 9.39
#